data_AF-A0AAV6SZV4-F1
#
_entry.id   AF-A0AAV6SZV4-F1
#
_cell.length_a   1.000
_cell.length_b   1.000
_cell.length_c   1.000
_cell.angle_alpha   90.00
_cell.angle_beta   90.00
_cell.angle_gamma   90.00
#
_symmetry.space_group_name_H-M   'P 1'
#
loop_
_entity.id
_entity.type
_entity.pdbx_description
1 polymer ?
#
loop_
_entity_poly.entity_id
_entity_poly.type
_entity_poly.pdbx_seq_one_letter_code
_entity_poly.pdbx_strand_id
1 'polypeptide(L)'
;MCVSQAATVMPLFSRSRSDALREVHKYSGPEPMQDAKVNPNVYDHVHMKLFRAQRNLYISGFSLFLWLIMRRVVTLLNQAAVTLESSAGLQAQMESAVKAAKQNQEDNLRLKQALLDEENSLSAKNQQLKQEVEKLAGQLKTAKEAVNKSDAEVEAMKRQAKGLAHEYDRLLTEHHQLQNLQSSEDKKDQ
;
A
#
# COMPACT_ATOMS: atom_id res chain seq x y z
N MET A 1 33.99 7.50 22.05
CA MET A 1 34.85 7.78 23.23
C MET A 1 35.74 6.61 23.67
N CYS A 2 35.26 5.36 23.74
CA CYS A 2 36.09 4.22 24.21
C CYS A 2 37.33 3.90 23.35
N VAL A 3 37.26 4.06 22.02
CA VAL A 3 38.39 3.75 21.11
C VAL A 3 39.54 4.74 21.28
N SER A 4 39.25 6.03 21.48
CA SER A 4 40.28 7.07 21.70
C SER A 4 41.05 6.87 23.00
N GLN A 5 40.39 6.45 24.09
CA GLN A 5 41.09 6.18 25.35
C GLN A 5 41.94 4.90 25.27
N ALA A 6 41.49 3.88 24.53
CA ALA A 6 42.27 2.66 24.33
C ALA A 6 43.58 2.90 23.56
N ALA A 7 43.59 3.82 22.58
CA ALA A 7 44.78 4.18 21.82
C ALA A 7 45.86 4.86 22.68
N THR A 8 45.46 5.60 23.70
CA THR A 8 46.39 6.29 24.62
C THR A 8 46.89 5.38 25.74
N VAL A 9 46.06 4.44 26.22
CA VAL A 9 46.39 3.61 27.38
C VAL A 9 47.22 2.37 27.01
N MET A 10 47.04 1.81 25.81
CA MET A 10 47.83 0.66 25.31
C MET A 10 49.36 0.85 25.31
N PRO A 11 49.90 1.94 24.75
CA PRO A 11 51.35 2.15 24.74
C PRO A 11 51.91 2.37 26.15
N LEU A 12 51.16 2.99 27.06
CA LEU A 12 51.55 3.19 28.46
C LEU A 12 51.68 1.85 29.20
N PHE A 13 50.70 0.97 29.03
CA PHE A 13 50.69 -0.34 29.67
C PHE A 13 51.73 -1.31 29.09
N SER A 14 51.94 -1.27 27.77
CA SER A 14 52.99 -2.04 27.09
C SER A 14 54.40 -1.60 27.50
N ARG A 15 54.62 -0.28 27.64
CA ARG A 15 55.90 0.30 28.09
C ARG A 15 56.23 -0.09 29.52
N SER A 16 55.27 0.01 30.43
CA SER A 16 55.42 -0.41 31.85
C SER A 16 55.85 -1.88 32.00
N ARG A 17 55.26 -2.79 31.21
CA ARG A 17 55.66 -4.21 31.22
C ARG A 17 57.06 -4.43 30.66
N SER A 18 57.42 -3.77 29.57
CA SER A 18 58.78 -3.90 29.00
C SER A 18 59.85 -3.38 29.97
N ASP A 19 59.55 -2.31 30.70
CA ASP A 19 60.44 -1.79 31.76
C ASP A 19 60.54 -2.78 32.92
N ALA A 20 59.43 -3.38 33.37
CA ALA A 20 59.44 -4.42 34.41
C ALA A 20 60.20 -5.69 33.98
N LEU A 21 60.05 -6.14 32.73
CA LEU A 21 60.78 -7.28 32.18
C LEU A 21 62.28 -6.99 32.05
N ARG A 22 62.64 -5.77 31.59
CA ARG A 22 64.03 -5.33 31.49
C ARG A 22 64.69 -5.28 32.87
N GLU A 23 63.98 -4.80 33.89
CA GLU A 23 64.49 -4.76 35.27
C GLU A 23 64.70 -6.17 35.84
N VAL A 24 63.78 -7.11 35.62
CA VAL A 24 63.96 -8.53 36.02
C VAL A 24 65.14 -9.16 35.28
N HIS A 25 65.27 -8.95 33.97
CA HIS A 25 66.35 -9.53 33.17
C HIS A 25 67.73 -8.95 33.56
N LYS A 26 67.78 -7.66 33.95
CA LYS A 26 68.99 -6.96 34.40
C LYS A 26 69.55 -7.53 35.72
N TYR A 27 68.69 -7.94 36.66
CA TYR A 27 69.13 -8.57 37.91
C TYR A 27 69.19 -10.10 37.87
N SER A 28 68.69 -10.72 36.80
CA SER A 28 68.70 -12.17 36.61
C SER A 28 69.88 -12.69 35.76
N GLY A 29 70.66 -11.80 35.13
CA GLY A 29 71.82 -12.17 34.29
C GLY A 29 73.08 -12.56 35.10
N PRO A 30 74.05 -13.25 34.48
CA PRO A 30 75.24 -13.76 35.17
C PRO A 30 76.28 -12.69 35.58
N GLU A 31 76.17 -11.46 35.08
CA GLU A 31 77.06 -10.32 35.39
C GLU A 31 77.01 -9.88 36.88
N PRO A 32 75.85 -9.48 37.46
CA PRO A 32 75.76 -9.13 38.88
C PRO A 32 75.93 -10.33 39.83
N MET A 33 75.87 -11.55 39.30
CA MET A 33 76.03 -12.80 40.07
C MET A 33 77.51 -13.16 40.27
N GLN A 34 78.41 -12.72 39.38
CA GLN A 34 79.86 -12.88 39.52
C GLN A 34 80.45 -11.93 40.56
N ASP A 35 80.06 -10.65 40.55
CA ASP A 35 80.50 -9.66 41.56
C ASP A 35 79.98 -9.97 42.96
N ALA A 36 78.78 -10.57 43.06
CA ALA A 36 78.18 -10.99 44.31
C ALA A 36 78.86 -12.22 44.95
N LYS A 37 79.62 -13.01 44.16
CA LYS A 37 80.36 -14.17 44.66
C LYS A 37 81.63 -13.77 45.44
N VAL A 38 82.12 -12.55 45.20
CA VAL A 38 83.33 -11.98 45.83
C VAL A 38 83.01 -11.31 47.17
N ASN A 39 81.76 -10.89 47.42
CA ASN A 39 81.32 -10.28 48.67
C ASN A 39 79.91 -10.77 49.09
N PRO A 40 79.76 -11.51 50.22
CA PRO A 40 78.48 -12.10 50.63
C PRO A 40 77.36 -11.07 50.89
N ASN A 41 77.68 -9.83 51.27
CA ASN A 41 76.70 -8.76 51.49
C ASN A 41 76.05 -8.26 50.16
N VAL A 42 76.76 -8.36 49.04
CA VAL A 42 76.25 -7.93 47.72
C VAL A 42 75.24 -8.95 47.16
N TYR A 43 75.43 -10.23 47.49
CA TYR A 43 74.55 -11.33 47.09
C TYR A 43 73.12 -11.18 47.63
N ASP A 44 72.97 -10.89 48.94
CA ASP A 44 71.64 -10.68 49.55
C ASP A 44 70.93 -9.44 48.98
N HIS A 45 71.69 -8.40 48.62
CA HIS A 45 71.14 -7.18 48.06
C HIS A 45 70.60 -7.37 46.62
N VAL A 46 71.23 -8.26 45.84
CA VAL A 46 70.76 -8.65 44.49
C VAL A 46 69.50 -9.53 44.58
N HIS A 47 69.47 -10.51 45.48
CA HIS A 47 68.29 -11.35 45.69
C HIS A 47 67.07 -10.55 46.17
N MET A 48 67.24 -9.63 47.12
CA MET A 48 66.15 -8.73 47.54
C MET A 48 65.57 -7.91 46.38
N LYS A 49 66.42 -7.42 45.46
CA LYS A 49 65.98 -6.65 44.28
C LYS A 49 65.30 -7.55 43.24
N LEU A 50 65.77 -8.79 43.06
CA LEU A 50 65.15 -9.75 42.15
C LEU A 50 63.74 -10.15 42.62
N PHE A 51 63.54 -10.42 43.91
CA PHE A 51 62.19 -10.68 44.47
C PHE A 51 61.27 -9.46 44.38
N ARG A 52 61.81 -8.24 44.40
CA ARG A 52 61.04 -7.01 44.20
C ARG A 52 60.63 -6.85 42.73
N ALA A 53 61.56 -7.09 41.81
CA ALA A 53 61.30 -7.02 40.37
C ALA A 53 60.33 -8.13 39.91
N GLN A 54 60.44 -9.35 40.43
CA GLN A 54 59.53 -10.46 40.15
C GLN A 54 58.09 -10.17 40.61
N ARG A 55 57.91 -9.63 41.83
CA ARG A 55 56.60 -9.20 42.34
C ARG A 55 56.00 -8.07 41.50
N ASN A 56 56.81 -7.07 41.15
CA ASN A 56 56.38 -5.96 40.29
C ASN A 56 55.97 -6.44 38.90
N LEU A 57 56.67 -7.44 38.34
CA LEU A 57 56.32 -8.03 37.06
C LEU A 57 54.96 -8.73 37.12
N TYR A 58 54.68 -9.53 38.15
CA TYR A 58 53.37 -10.15 38.32
C TYR A 58 52.24 -9.13 38.47
N ILE A 59 52.45 -8.05 39.24
CA ILE A 59 51.47 -6.96 39.39
C ILE A 59 51.21 -6.27 38.05
N SER A 60 52.27 -5.99 37.27
CA SER A 60 52.15 -5.39 35.93
C SER A 60 51.51 -6.34 34.90
N GLY A 61 51.74 -7.65 35.00
CA GLY A 61 51.14 -8.65 34.12
C GLY A 61 49.66 -8.88 34.42
N PHE A 62 49.30 -8.96 35.69
CA PHE A 62 47.91 -9.12 36.12
C PHE A 62 47.05 -7.91 35.76
N SER A 63 47.59 -6.71 35.90
CA SER A 63 46.88 -5.48 35.50
C SER A 63 46.67 -5.37 33.98
N LEU A 64 47.60 -5.86 33.16
CA LEU A 64 47.40 -6.01 31.70
C LEU A 64 46.30 -7.01 31.35
N PHE A 65 46.29 -8.15 32.04
CA PHE A 65 45.28 -9.17 31.84
C PHE A 65 43.88 -8.65 32.17
N LEU A 66 43.73 -7.99 33.33
CA LEU A 66 42.48 -7.32 33.71
C LEU A 66 42.08 -6.24 32.70
N TRP A 67 43.04 -5.44 32.22
CA TRP A 67 42.77 -4.41 31.22
C TRP A 67 42.23 -5.01 29.90
N LEU A 68 42.79 -6.13 29.43
CA LEU A 68 42.29 -6.83 28.25
C LEU A 68 40.88 -7.39 28.45
N ILE A 69 40.61 -7.99 29.62
CA ILE A 69 39.27 -8.48 29.97
C ILE A 69 38.28 -7.32 29.98
N MET A 70 38.59 -6.22 30.68
CA MET A 70 37.71 -5.06 30.75
C MET A 70 37.45 -4.46 29.36
N ARG A 71 38.49 -4.35 28.51
CA ARG A 71 38.34 -3.88 27.13
C ARG A 71 37.40 -4.79 26.33
N ARG A 72 37.55 -6.11 26.46
CA ARG A 72 36.69 -7.09 25.78
C ARG A 72 35.25 -6.99 26.26
N VAL A 73 35.02 -6.92 27.57
CA VAL A 73 33.68 -6.81 28.18
C VAL A 73 32.98 -5.52 27.74
N VAL A 74 33.65 -4.36 27.82
CA VAL A 74 33.07 -3.08 27.39
C VAL A 74 32.74 -3.08 25.90
N THR A 75 33.56 -3.70 25.06
CA THR A 75 33.29 -3.80 23.62
C THR A 75 32.06 -4.66 23.34
N LEU A 76 31.95 -5.82 23.99
CA LEU A 76 30.79 -6.71 23.85
C LEU A 76 29.51 -6.05 24.39
N LEU A 77 29.59 -5.31 25.50
CA LEU A 77 28.45 -4.62 26.08
C LEU A 77 27.94 -3.49 25.18
N ASN A 78 28.85 -2.72 24.57
CA ASN A 78 28.47 -1.72 23.56
C ASN A 78 27.85 -2.35 22.31
N GLN A 79 28.40 -3.47 21.82
CA GLN A 79 27.82 -4.20 20.69
C GLN A 79 26.44 -4.76 21.01
N ALA A 80 26.26 -5.32 22.21
CA ALA A 80 24.97 -5.82 22.68
C ALA A 80 23.94 -4.69 22.81
N ALA A 81 24.34 -3.53 23.34
CA ALA A 81 23.47 -2.35 23.44
C ALA A 81 23.02 -1.85 22.05
N VAL A 82 23.95 -1.70 21.10
CA VAL A 82 23.62 -1.29 19.72
C VAL A 82 22.73 -2.32 19.03
N THR A 83 22.99 -3.62 19.23
CA THR A 83 22.17 -4.68 18.62
C THR A 83 20.76 -4.67 19.19
N LEU A 84 20.61 -4.48 20.51
CA LEU A 84 19.30 -4.39 21.16
C LEU A 84 18.49 -3.19 20.66
N GLU A 85 19.12 -2.01 20.57
CA GLU A 85 18.49 -0.79 20.02
C GLU A 85 18.12 -0.97 18.54
N SER A 86 18.99 -1.57 17.73
CA SER A 86 18.72 -1.86 16.33
C SER A 86 17.56 -2.85 16.14
N SER A 87 17.42 -3.82 17.04
CA SER A 87 16.34 -4.81 17.00
C SER A 87 14.99 -4.17 17.33
N ALA A 88 14.93 -3.22 18.26
CA ALA A 88 13.72 -2.45 18.56
C ALA A 88 13.32 -1.56 17.38
N GLY A 89 14.29 -0.91 16.72
CA GLY A 89 14.04 -0.11 15.50
C GLY A 89 13.52 -0.96 14.34
N LEU A 90 14.14 -2.13 14.11
CA LEU A 90 13.71 -3.07 13.07
C LEU A 90 12.32 -3.64 13.38
N GLN A 91 12.03 -3.95 14.64
CA GLN A 91 10.70 -4.41 15.07
C GLN A 91 9.64 -3.33 14.85
N ALA A 92 9.90 -2.08 15.21
CA ALA A 92 8.97 -0.97 14.96
C ALA A 92 8.71 -0.77 13.46
N GLN A 93 9.75 -0.91 12.63
CA GLN A 93 9.62 -0.85 11.17
C GLN A 93 8.79 -2.03 10.62
N MET A 94 9.01 -3.25 11.12
CA MET A 94 8.20 -4.42 10.75
C MET A 94 6.74 -4.25 11.17
N GLU A 95 6.47 -3.79 12.40
CA GLU A 95 5.11 -3.56 12.88
C GLU A 95 4.38 -2.48 12.07
N SER A 96 5.07 -1.40 11.69
CA SER A 96 4.54 -0.36 10.81
C SER A 96 4.19 -0.92 9.42
N ALA A 97 5.10 -1.68 8.80
CA ALA A 97 4.88 -2.31 7.50
C ALA A 97 3.73 -3.32 7.54
N VAL A 98 3.65 -4.14 8.59
CA VAL A 98 2.55 -5.10 8.80
C VAL A 98 1.22 -4.38 9.00
N LYS A 99 1.20 -3.28 9.77
CA LYS A 99 -0.01 -2.48 9.98
C LYS A 99 -0.49 -1.86 8.67
N ALA A 100 0.41 -1.30 7.87
CA ALA A 100 0.09 -0.75 6.56
C ALA A 100 -0.45 -1.84 5.59
N ALA A 101 0.16 -3.03 5.60
CA ALA A 101 -0.31 -4.16 4.79
C ALA A 101 -1.72 -4.62 5.19
N LYS A 102 -2.00 -4.71 6.51
CA LYS A 102 -3.34 -5.05 7.02
C LYS A 102 -4.38 -4.00 6.64
N GLN A 103 -4.07 -2.72 6.80
CA GLN A 103 -4.96 -1.63 6.39
C GLN A 103 -5.27 -1.69 4.89
N ASN A 104 -4.25 -1.87 4.05
CA ASN A 104 -4.44 -2.02 2.61
C ASN A 104 -5.33 -3.23 2.28
N GLN A 105 -5.12 -4.36 2.94
CA GLN A 105 -5.95 -5.55 2.75
C GLN A 105 -7.42 -5.30 3.14
N GLU A 106 -7.67 -4.64 4.28
CA GLU A 106 -9.02 -4.28 4.73
C GLU A 106 -9.70 -3.30 3.78
N ASP A 107 -8.98 -2.27 3.32
CA ASP A 107 -9.47 -1.30 2.34
C ASP A 107 -9.78 -1.97 1.00
N ASN A 108 -8.95 -2.92 0.56
CA ASN A 108 -9.19 -3.68 -0.68
C ASN A 108 -10.46 -4.54 -0.59
N LEU A 109 -10.71 -5.16 0.58
CA LEU A 109 -11.94 -5.92 0.82
C LEU A 109 -13.17 -5.02 0.84
N ARG A 110 -13.10 -3.86 1.52
CA ARG A 110 -14.18 -2.87 1.52
C ARG A 110 -14.48 -2.36 0.12
N LEU A 111 -13.44 -2.06 -0.66
CA LEU A 111 -13.60 -1.60 -2.04
C LEU A 111 -14.25 -2.67 -2.91
N LYS A 112 -13.83 -3.94 -2.79
CA LYS A 112 -14.47 -5.06 -3.51
C LYS A 112 -15.94 -5.20 -3.14
N GLN A 113 -16.29 -5.06 -1.86
CA GLN A 113 -17.68 -5.16 -1.43
C GLN A 113 -18.52 -4.00 -1.98
N ALA A 114 -18.00 -2.77 -1.92
CA ALA A 114 -18.68 -1.60 -2.50
C ALA A 114 -18.90 -1.74 -4.01
N LEU A 115 -17.91 -2.28 -4.75
CA LEU A 115 -18.04 -2.53 -6.19
C LEU A 115 -19.10 -3.59 -6.50
N LEU A 116 -19.16 -4.67 -5.70
CA LEU A 116 -20.19 -5.71 -5.87
C LEU A 116 -21.60 -5.16 -5.59
N ASP A 117 -21.75 -4.33 -4.56
CA ASP A 117 -23.04 -3.71 -4.24
C ASP A 117 -23.47 -2.71 -5.33
N GLU A 118 -22.53 -1.94 -5.88
CA GLU A 118 -22.79 -1.03 -6.99
C GLU A 118 -23.14 -1.78 -8.29
N GLU A 119 -22.42 -2.87 -8.60
CA GLU A 119 -22.71 -3.75 -9.75
C GLU A 119 -24.11 -4.37 -9.62
N ASN A 120 -24.47 -4.88 -8.44
CA ASN A 120 -25.80 -5.43 -8.18
C ASN A 120 -26.89 -4.35 -8.31
N SER A 121 -26.67 -3.15 -7.78
CA SER A 121 -27.60 -2.02 -7.92
C SER A 121 -27.77 -1.61 -9.38
N LEU A 122 -26.67 -1.51 -10.13
CA LEU A 122 -26.68 -1.16 -11.55
C LEU A 122 -27.37 -2.24 -12.38
N SER A 123 -27.14 -3.52 -12.08
CA SER A 123 -27.82 -4.65 -12.72
C SER A 123 -29.33 -4.60 -12.48
N ALA A 124 -29.76 -4.36 -11.25
CA ALA A 124 -31.18 -4.20 -10.91
C ALA A 124 -31.81 -3.01 -11.64
N LYS A 125 -31.16 -1.85 -11.65
CA LYS A 125 -31.61 -0.67 -12.42
C LYS A 125 -31.69 -0.95 -13.92
N ASN A 126 -30.70 -1.65 -14.48
CA ASN A 126 -30.71 -2.04 -15.90
C ASN A 126 -31.86 -2.99 -16.22
N GLN A 127 -32.20 -3.93 -15.34
CA GLN A 127 -33.36 -4.80 -15.52
C GLN A 127 -34.68 -4.00 -15.47
N GLN A 128 -34.81 -3.06 -14.54
CA GLN A 128 -35.98 -2.17 -14.46
C GLN A 128 -36.12 -1.32 -15.73
N LEU A 129 -35.04 -0.68 -16.17
CA LEU A 129 -35.02 0.11 -17.40
C LEU A 129 -35.39 -0.73 -18.62
N LYS A 130 -34.92 -1.98 -18.72
CA LYS A 130 -35.32 -2.89 -19.80
C LYS A 130 -36.83 -3.18 -19.79
N GLN A 131 -37.42 -3.42 -18.62
CA GLN A 131 -38.85 -3.64 -18.49
C GLN A 131 -39.66 -2.39 -18.86
N GLU A 132 -39.20 -1.21 -18.47
CA GLU A 132 -39.85 0.06 -18.85
C GLU A 132 -39.78 0.31 -20.36
N VAL A 133 -38.62 0.06 -20.99
CA VAL A 133 -38.45 0.16 -22.44
C VAL A 133 -39.39 -0.79 -23.16
N GLU A 134 -39.52 -2.04 -22.71
CA GLU A 134 -40.43 -3.02 -23.31
C GLU A 134 -41.90 -2.61 -23.16
N LYS A 135 -42.30 -2.12 -21.98
CA LYS A 135 -43.65 -1.61 -21.72
C LYS A 135 -43.99 -0.41 -22.61
N LEU A 136 -43.08 0.57 -22.68
CA LEU A 136 -43.26 1.76 -23.52
C LEU A 136 -43.30 1.39 -25.00
N ALA A 137 -42.46 0.46 -25.46
CA ALA A 137 -42.50 -0.05 -26.83
C ALA A 137 -43.84 -0.74 -27.14
N GLY A 138 -44.39 -1.50 -26.19
CA GLY A 138 -45.73 -2.10 -26.30
C GLY A 138 -46.82 -1.05 -26.43
N GLN A 139 -46.82 -0.01 -25.58
CA GLN A 139 -47.77 1.10 -25.65
C GLN A 139 -47.65 1.90 -26.95
N LEU A 140 -46.42 2.12 -27.44
CA LEU A 140 -46.19 2.80 -28.70
C LEU A 140 -46.77 2.00 -29.88
N LYS A 141 -46.62 0.67 -29.85
CA LYS A 141 -47.17 -0.22 -30.88
C LYS A 141 -48.71 -0.18 -30.88
N THR A 142 -49.35 -0.29 -29.72
CA THR A 142 -50.82 -0.26 -29.64
C THR A 142 -51.39 1.10 -30.02
N ALA A 143 -50.76 2.20 -29.58
CA ALA A 143 -51.14 3.55 -29.99
C ALA A 143 -51.00 3.74 -31.51
N LYS A 144 -49.91 3.22 -32.11
CA LYS A 144 -49.70 3.26 -33.56
C LYS A 144 -50.75 2.45 -34.33
N GLU A 145 -51.12 1.27 -33.85
CA GLU A 145 -52.19 0.46 -34.44
C GLU A 145 -53.55 1.17 -34.35
N ALA A 146 -53.85 1.81 -33.22
CA ALA A 146 -55.08 2.58 -33.04
C ALA A 146 -55.16 3.80 -33.98
N VAL A 147 -54.06 4.54 -34.13
CA VAL A 147 -53.97 5.67 -35.08
C VAL A 147 -54.19 5.17 -36.51
N ASN A 148 -53.48 4.12 -36.94
CA ASN A 148 -53.65 3.57 -38.28
C ASN A 148 -55.09 3.12 -38.56
N LYS A 149 -55.78 2.54 -37.56
CA LYS A 149 -57.17 2.13 -37.68
C LYS A 149 -58.09 3.35 -37.83
N SER A 150 -57.89 4.38 -37.01
CA SER A 150 -58.65 5.63 -37.09
C SER A 150 -58.43 6.33 -38.44
N ASP A 151 -57.19 6.38 -38.94
CA ASP A 151 -56.88 6.95 -40.25
C ASP A 151 -57.59 6.18 -41.39
N ALA A 152 -57.63 4.84 -41.31
CA ALA A 152 -58.36 4.01 -42.27
C ALA A 152 -59.88 4.27 -42.22
N GLU A 153 -60.45 4.42 -41.02
CA GLU A 153 -61.87 4.77 -40.82
C GLU A 153 -62.19 6.18 -41.36
N VAL A 154 -61.31 7.16 -41.13
CA VAL A 154 -61.46 8.52 -41.67
C VAL A 154 -61.40 8.52 -43.20
N GLU A 155 -60.45 7.81 -43.80
CA GLU A 155 -60.37 7.69 -45.25
C GLU A 155 -61.55 6.90 -45.84
N ALA A 156 -62.09 5.91 -45.12
CA ALA A 156 -63.32 5.23 -45.51
C ALA A 156 -64.54 6.18 -45.47
N MET A 157 -64.73 6.93 -44.38
CA MET A 157 -65.78 7.94 -44.27
C MET A 157 -65.67 9.01 -45.35
N LYS A 158 -64.46 9.47 -45.67
CA LYS A 158 -64.21 10.45 -46.73
C LYS A 158 -64.61 9.90 -48.10
N ARG A 159 -64.34 8.63 -48.40
CA ARG A 159 -64.81 7.97 -49.64
C ARG A 159 -66.33 7.85 -49.66
N GLN A 160 -66.95 7.46 -48.56
CA GLN A 160 -68.41 7.38 -48.45
C GLN A 160 -69.07 8.75 -48.63
N ALA A 161 -68.55 9.80 -47.99
CA ALA A 161 -69.04 11.16 -48.12
C ALA A 161 -68.94 11.68 -49.56
N LYS A 162 -67.83 11.41 -50.26
CA LYS A 162 -67.68 11.71 -51.69
C LYS A 162 -68.69 10.96 -52.56
N GLY A 163 -68.91 9.67 -52.30
CA GLY A 163 -69.91 8.86 -53.00
C GLY A 163 -71.33 9.40 -52.79
N LEU A 164 -71.69 9.74 -51.55
CA LEU A 164 -73.00 10.31 -51.22
C LEU A 164 -73.21 11.68 -51.87
N ALA A 165 -72.20 12.55 -51.88
CA ALA A 165 -72.27 13.84 -52.56
C ALA A 165 -72.54 13.65 -54.07
N HIS A 166 -71.88 12.67 -54.70
CA HIS A 166 -72.09 12.40 -56.13
C HIS A 166 -73.49 11.86 -56.44
N GLU A 167 -74.04 10.98 -55.60
CA GLU A 167 -75.43 10.51 -55.72
C GLU A 167 -76.43 11.66 -55.52
N TYR A 168 -76.13 12.57 -54.58
CA TYR A 168 -76.95 13.76 -54.33
C TYR A 168 -76.97 14.70 -55.55
N ASP A 169 -75.81 14.97 -56.16
CA ASP A 169 -75.69 15.75 -57.39
C ASP A 169 -76.45 15.09 -58.56
N ARG A 170 -76.38 13.75 -58.67
CA ARG A 170 -77.14 13.01 -59.68
C ARG A 170 -78.65 13.17 -59.49
N LEU A 171 -79.13 12.99 -58.26
CA LEU A 171 -80.54 13.12 -57.91
C LEU A 171 -81.07 14.54 -58.16
N LEU A 172 -80.28 15.58 -57.84
CA LEU A 172 -80.61 16.97 -58.17
C LEU A 172 -80.75 17.18 -59.68
N THR A 173 -79.85 16.59 -60.46
CA THR A 173 -79.90 16.66 -61.93
C THR A 173 -81.16 15.97 -62.47
N GLU A 174 -81.48 14.77 -61.99
CA GLU A 174 -82.70 14.03 -62.36
C GLU A 174 -83.98 14.80 -61.97
N HIS A 175 -84.04 15.37 -60.77
CA HIS A 175 -85.15 16.24 -60.35
C HIS A 175 -85.31 17.45 -61.26
N HIS A 176 -84.22 18.12 -61.63
CA HIS A 176 -84.28 19.27 -62.52
C HIS A 176 -84.78 18.89 -63.93
N GLN A 177 -84.36 17.74 -64.45
CA GLN A 177 -84.86 17.21 -65.72
C GLN A 177 -86.36 16.90 -65.69
N LEU A 178 -86.84 16.24 -64.64
CA LEU A 178 -88.27 15.93 -64.47
C LEU A 178 -89.13 17.20 -64.33
N GLN A 179 -88.64 18.21 -63.61
CA GLN A 179 -89.34 19.47 -63.43
C GLN A 179 -89.44 20.29 -64.73
N ASN A 180 -88.40 20.25 -65.57
CA ASN A 180 -88.43 20.86 -66.89
C ASN A 180 -89.44 20.16 -67.81
N LEU A 181 -89.56 18.82 -67.73
CA LEU A 181 -90.58 18.05 -68.46
C LEU A 181 -92.00 18.44 -68.04
N GLN A 182 -92.29 18.53 -66.74
CA GLN A 182 -93.60 18.98 -66.24
C GLN A 182 -93.93 20.42 -66.66
N SER A 183 -92.97 21.34 -66.62
CA SER A 183 -93.18 22.73 -67.09
C SER A 183 -93.43 22.85 -68.60
N SER A 184 -93.10 21.81 -69.37
CA SER A 184 -93.36 21.73 -70.81
C SER A 184 -94.74 21.14 -71.14
N GLU A 185 -95.33 20.37 -70.24
CA GLU A 185 -96.71 19.86 -70.38
C GLU A 185 -97.75 20.95 -70.07
N ASP A 186 -97.51 21.82 -69.09
CA ASP A 186 -98.42 22.95 -68.77
C ASP A 186 -98.45 24.06 -69.85
N LYS A 187 -97.53 24.08 -70.82
CA LYS A 187 -97.54 25.01 -71.95
C LYS A 187 -98.20 24.46 -73.23
N LYS A 188 -98.74 23.24 -73.19
CA LYS A 188 -99.42 22.62 -74.33
C LYS A 188 -100.96 22.64 -74.23
N ASP A 189 -101.50 23.16 -73.12
CA ASP A 189 -102.92 23.37 -72.89
C ASP A 189 -103.35 24.86 -72.97
N GLN A 190 -102.65 25.67 -73.78
CA GLN A 190 -103.10 27.03 -74.14
C GLN A 190 -102.98 27.29 -75.65
#